data_AF-A0A8S9GQI7-F1
#
_entry.id   AF-A0A8S9GQI7-F1
#
_cell.length_a   1.000
_cell.length_b   1.000
_cell.length_c   1.000
_cell.angle_alpha   90.00
_cell.angle_beta   90.00
_cell.angle_gamma   90.00
#
_symmetry.space_group_name_H-M   'P 1'
#
loop_
_entity.id
_entity.type
_entity.pdbx_description
1 polymer ?
#
loop_
_entity_poly.entity_id
_entity_poly.type
_entity_poly.pdbx_seq_one_letter_code
_entity_poly.pdbx_strand_id
1 'polypeptide(L)'
;MNQSSQVIAFLLVVEQLGFARNLVAYLVSSPDMLMDAVDNEVGVCLSILHNQDYSSFVLLNHNNNDEVVIPFLKGQTDSNLTLSYINQYRETILVGVTKNLNDVCNRAFDDIYEKGYKEQLLALERAKVIEEMKKIRLGAPQQTPTRFSVQHQTPSWWNVQQQIPRRSSVQKGNSIRSSFRQSTPIKVSAPQEWVPAPAVDEKAKAAHYKKTAVF
;
A
#
# COMPACT_ATOMS: atom_id res chain seq x y z
N MET A 1 22.17 -7.94 -4.92
CA MET A 1 21.10 -6.96 -5.23
C MET A 1 19.82 -7.56 -4.69
N ASN A 2 19.20 -6.95 -3.68
CA ASN A 2 18.03 -7.52 -3.01
C ASN A 2 16.80 -7.39 -3.90
N GLN A 3 16.01 -8.46 -4.03
CA GLN A 3 14.79 -8.47 -4.87
C GLN A 3 13.78 -7.42 -4.40
N SER A 4 13.55 -7.33 -3.09
CA SER A 4 12.66 -6.32 -2.50
C SER A 4 13.09 -4.88 -2.82
N SER A 5 14.40 -4.60 -2.88
CA SER A 5 14.89 -3.28 -3.26
C SER A 5 14.59 -2.96 -4.72
N GLN A 6 14.68 -3.95 -5.62
CA GLN A 6 14.34 -3.77 -7.04
C GLN A 6 12.86 -3.52 -7.23
N VAL A 7 12.00 -4.23 -6.50
CA VAL A 7 10.55 -4.03 -6.55
C VAL A 7 10.17 -2.64 -6.08
N ILE A 8 10.67 -2.20 -4.93
CA ILE A 8 10.41 -0.84 -4.43
C ILE A 8 10.97 0.22 -5.38
N ALA A 9 12.17 0.03 -5.93
CA ALA A 9 12.74 0.98 -6.89
C ALA A 9 11.91 1.12 -8.17
N PHE A 10 11.37 0.02 -8.69
CA PHE A 10 10.45 0.03 -9.82
C PHE A 10 9.16 0.77 -9.49
N LEU A 11 8.54 0.50 -8.34
CA LEU A 11 7.32 1.17 -7.91
C LEU A 11 7.53 2.69 -7.74
N LEU A 12 8.68 3.11 -7.21
CA LEU A 12 9.06 4.52 -7.16
C LEU A 12 9.16 5.16 -8.55
N VAL A 13 9.66 4.43 -9.56
CA VAL A 13 9.64 4.93 -10.95
C VAL A 13 8.20 5.09 -11.45
N VAL A 14 7.32 4.13 -11.18
CA VAL A 14 5.90 4.22 -11.57
C VAL A 14 5.24 5.45 -10.95
N GLU A 15 5.52 5.75 -9.68
CA GLU A 15 5.05 6.98 -9.02
C GLU A 15 5.64 8.25 -9.65
N GLN A 16 6.95 8.25 -9.93
CA GLN A 16 7.67 9.39 -10.53
C GLN A 16 7.20 9.70 -11.96
N LEU A 17 6.79 8.69 -12.71
CA LEU A 17 6.16 8.83 -14.02
C LEU A 17 4.73 9.39 -13.93
N GLY A 18 4.17 9.50 -12.72
CA GLY A 18 2.86 10.08 -12.46
C GLY A 18 1.70 9.12 -12.69
N PHE A 19 1.96 7.81 -12.85
CA PHE A 19 0.91 6.83 -13.14
C PHE A 19 0.03 6.50 -11.95
N ALA A 20 0.60 6.46 -10.74
CA ALA A 20 -0.13 6.19 -9.52
C ALA A 20 0.47 7.03 -8.39
N ARG A 21 -0.31 7.90 -7.77
CA ARG A 21 0.17 8.73 -6.65
C ARG A 21 0.09 7.93 -5.36
N ASN A 22 1.17 7.93 -4.57
CA ASN A 22 1.27 7.24 -3.29
C ASN A 22 1.09 5.71 -3.36
N LEU A 23 1.41 5.10 -4.52
CA LEU A 23 1.45 3.66 -4.72
C LEU A 23 2.27 2.94 -3.64
N VAL A 24 3.47 3.43 -3.31
CA VAL A 24 4.35 2.80 -2.32
C VAL A 24 3.73 2.91 -0.92
N ALA A 25 3.16 4.07 -0.57
CA ALA A 25 2.50 4.25 0.72
C ALA A 25 1.25 3.35 0.85
N TYR A 26 0.49 3.19 -0.22
CA TYR A 26 -0.65 2.27 -0.29
C TYR A 26 -0.22 0.82 -0.05
N LEU A 27 0.86 0.39 -0.70
CA LEU A 27 1.41 -0.96 -0.54
C LEU A 27 1.90 -1.23 0.89
N VAL A 28 2.53 -0.26 1.56
CA VAL A 28 2.94 -0.41 2.97
C VAL A 28 1.75 -0.66 3.90
N SER A 29 0.56 -0.17 3.56
CA SER A 29 -0.67 -0.40 4.33
C SER A 29 -1.45 -1.65 3.91
N SER A 30 -0.93 -2.41 2.94
CA SER A 30 -1.64 -3.52 2.32
C SER A 30 -1.38 -4.88 3.00
N PRO A 31 -2.26 -5.87 2.83
CA PRO A 31 -2.03 -7.23 3.32
C PRO A 31 -0.85 -7.92 2.60
N ASP A 32 -0.16 -8.83 3.28
CA ASP A 32 1.00 -9.55 2.73
C ASP A 32 0.70 -10.29 1.41
N MET A 33 -0.50 -10.87 1.27
CA MET A 33 -0.91 -11.54 0.02
C MET A 33 -0.92 -10.59 -1.19
N LEU A 34 -1.21 -9.30 -0.98
CA LEU A 34 -1.13 -8.31 -2.04
C LEU A 34 0.32 -7.99 -2.39
N MET A 35 1.21 -8.00 -1.41
CA MET A 35 2.65 -7.79 -1.63
C MET A 35 3.26 -8.90 -2.48
N ASP A 36 2.86 -10.16 -2.27
CA ASP A 36 3.30 -11.29 -3.11
C ASP A 36 2.81 -11.14 -4.56
N ALA A 37 1.57 -10.70 -4.77
CA ALA A 37 1.04 -10.45 -6.11
C ALA A 37 1.83 -9.33 -6.82
N VAL A 38 2.12 -8.25 -6.10
CA VAL A 38 2.90 -7.11 -6.60
C VAL A 38 4.33 -7.53 -6.94
N ASP A 39 4.99 -8.31 -6.08
CA ASP A 39 6.34 -8.82 -6.30
C ASP A 39 6.41 -9.64 -7.60
N ASN A 40 5.43 -10.52 -7.85
CA ASN A 40 5.34 -11.30 -9.09
C ASN A 40 5.15 -10.42 -10.33
N GLU A 41 4.20 -9.47 -10.31
CA GLU A 41 3.94 -8.57 -11.44
C GLU A 41 5.13 -7.67 -11.76
N VAL A 42 5.77 -7.11 -10.72
CA VAL A 42 6.97 -6.29 -10.89
C VAL A 42 8.16 -7.14 -11.37
N GLY A 43 8.27 -8.39 -10.93
CA GLY A 43 9.26 -9.34 -11.44
C GLY A 43 9.16 -9.56 -12.95
N VAL A 44 7.93 -9.66 -13.50
CA VAL A 44 7.73 -9.73 -14.95
C VAL A 44 8.15 -8.43 -15.63
N CYS A 45 7.76 -7.28 -15.08
CA CYS A 45 8.17 -5.96 -15.60
C CYS A 45 9.70 -5.82 -15.65
N LEU A 46 10.38 -6.19 -14.56
CA LEU A 46 11.84 -6.17 -14.47
C LEU A 46 12.48 -7.16 -15.46
N SER A 47 11.89 -8.33 -15.65
CA SER A 47 12.38 -9.32 -16.62
C SER A 47 12.33 -8.77 -18.05
N ILE A 48 11.28 -8.03 -18.42
CA ILE A 48 11.17 -7.30 -19.68
C ILE A 48 12.26 -6.22 -19.77
N LEU A 49 12.45 -5.46 -18.69
CA LEU A 49 13.45 -4.40 -18.62
C LEU A 49 14.90 -4.90 -18.70
N HIS A 50 15.18 -6.14 -18.31
CA HIS A 50 16.54 -6.68 -18.31
C HIS A 50 16.82 -7.62 -19.49
N ASN A 51 15.81 -8.22 -20.09
CA ASN A 51 15.98 -9.24 -21.13
C ASN A 51 15.12 -8.96 -22.38
N GLN A 52 15.78 -8.58 -23.47
CA GLN A 52 15.15 -8.24 -24.75
C GLN A 52 14.44 -9.44 -25.40
N ASP A 53 15.05 -10.63 -25.30
CA ASP A 53 14.49 -11.87 -25.87
C ASP A 53 13.23 -12.29 -25.10
N TYR A 54 13.27 -12.16 -23.77
CA TYR A 54 12.12 -12.40 -22.91
C TYR A 54 10.98 -11.42 -23.21
N SER A 55 11.29 -10.13 -23.39
CA SER A 55 10.29 -9.13 -23.77
C SER A 55 9.59 -9.50 -25.08
N SER A 56 10.37 -9.92 -26.09
CA SER A 56 9.83 -10.33 -27.39
C SER A 56 8.91 -11.54 -27.24
N PHE A 57 9.32 -12.54 -26.47
CA PHE A 57 8.52 -13.73 -26.17
C PHE A 57 7.21 -13.38 -25.46
N VAL A 58 7.27 -12.61 -24.37
CA VAL A 58 6.09 -12.22 -23.58
C VAL A 58 5.10 -11.41 -24.41
N LEU A 59 5.56 -10.43 -25.17
CA LEU A 59 4.70 -9.57 -25.99
C LEU A 59 4.06 -10.35 -27.16
N LEU A 60 4.80 -11.27 -27.80
CA LEU A 60 4.28 -12.10 -28.90
C LEU A 60 3.31 -13.19 -28.42
N ASN A 61 3.60 -13.86 -27.30
CA ASN A 61 2.76 -14.97 -26.83
C ASN A 61 1.51 -14.49 -26.10
N HIS A 62 1.57 -13.36 -25.41
CA HIS A 62 0.45 -12.90 -24.59
C HIS A 62 -0.46 -11.90 -25.29
N ASN A 63 -0.30 -11.57 -26.59
CA ASN A 63 -1.20 -10.66 -27.31
C ASN A 63 -1.53 -9.36 -26.53
N ASN A 64 -0.57 -8.80 -25.78
CA ASN A 64 -0.78 -7.67 -24.86
C ASN A 64 -1.85 -7.90 -23.77
N ASN A 65 -1.93 -9.11 -23.21
CA ASN A 65 -2.88 -9.45 -22.16
C ASN A 65 -2.40 -8.94 -20.79
N ASP A 66 -2.13 -7.64 -20.69
CA ASP A 66 -1.71 -6.96 -19.46
C ASP A 66 -2.67 -7.23 -18.30
N GLU A 67 -3.96 -7.47 -18.60
CA GLU A 67 -4.99 -7.81 -17.60
C GLU A 67 -4.74 -9.13 -16.87
N VAL A 68 -3.94 -10.02 -17.45
CA VAL A 68 -3.57 -11.30 -16.83
C VAL A 68 -2.16 -11.26 -16.26
N VAL A 69 -1.25 -10.53 -16.92
CA VAL A 69 0.17 -10.53 -16.56
C VAL A 69 0.50 -9.51 -15.48
N ILE A 70 -0.13 -8.33 -15.53
CA ILE A 70 0.06 -7.23 -14.57
C ILE A 70 -1.28 -6.63 -14.10
N PRO A 71 -2.26 -7.44 -13.65
CA PRO A 71 -3.59 -6.96 -13.30
C PRO A 71 -3.58 -5.86 -12.23
N PHE A 72 -2.76 -5.99 -11.20
CA PHE A 72 -2.66 -5.00 -10.14
C PHE A 72 -2.07 -3.68 -10.64
N LEU A 73 -0.91 -3.72 -11.29
CA LEU A 73 -0.27 -2.50 -11.80
C LEU A 73 -1.14 -1.81 -12.85
N LYS A 74 -1.80 -2.57 -13.73
CA LYS A 74 -2.74 -2.01 -14.69
C LYS A 74 -3.93 -1.33 -13.98
N GLY A 75 -4.47 -1.96 -12.95
CA GLY A 75 -5.56 -1.40 -12.14
C GLY A 75 -5.16 -0.13 -11.39
N GLN A 76 -3.97 -0.09 -10.80
CA GLN A 76 -3.49 1.08 -10.03
C GLN A 76 -3.07 2.26 -10.91
N THR A 77 -2.76 2.02 -12.17
CA THR A 77 -2.27 3.04 -13.10
C THR A 77 -3.35 3.50 -14.09
N ASP A 78 -4.62 3.19 -13.82
CA ASP A 78 -5.75 3.48 -14.71
C ASP A 78 -5.49 2.98 -16.15
N SER A 79 -4.87 1.81 -16.29
CA SER A 79 -4.45 1.19 -17.56
C SER A 79 -3.38 1.95 -18.36
N ASN A 80 -2.73 2.97 -17.78
CA ASN A 80 -1.67 3.72 -18.46
C ASN A 80 -0.35 2.94 -18.50
N LEU A 81 -0.04 2.15 -17.47
CA LEU A 81 1.13 1.29 -17.47
C LEU A 81 0.78 -0.05 -18.12
N THR A 82 1.43 -0.33 -19.25
CA THR A 82 1.27 -1.57 -20.04
C THR A 82 2.62 -2.23 -20.28
N LEU A 83 2.66 -3.52 -20.59
CA LEU A 83 3.93 -4.19 -20.92
C LEU A 83 4.57 -3.60 -22.18
N SER A 84 3.74 -3.17 -23.14
CA SER A 84 4.19 -2.47 -24.35
C SER A 84 4.84 -1.13 -24.01
N TYR A 85 4.24 -0.34 -23.11
CA TYR A 85 4.83 0.91 -22.63
C TYR A 85 6.19 0.66 -21.96
N ILE A 86 6.27 -0.34 -21.08
CA ILE A 86 7.51 -0.69 -20.38
C ILE A 86 8.61 -1.07 -21.38
N ASN A 87 8.30 -1.86 -22.40
CA ASN A 87 9.26 -2.22 -23.44
C ASN A 87 9.66 -1.01 -24.32
N GLN A 88 8.70 -0.16 -24.68
CA GLN A 88 8.96 1.04 -25.49
C GLN A 88 9.89 2.03 -24.80
N TYR A 89 9.70 2.24 -23.49
CA TYR A 89 10.48 3.19 -22.68
C TYR A 89 11.52 2.52 -21.78
N ARG A 90 11.96 1.31 -22.16
CA ARG A 90 12.83 0.43 -21.39
C ARG A 90 14.05 1.13 -20.80
N GLU A 91 14.84 1.81 -21.64
CA GLU A 91 16.08 2.47 -21.21
C GLU A 91 15.82 3.56 -20.17
N THR A 92 14.79 4.39 -20.39
CA THR A 92 14.40 5.46 -19.45
C THR A 92 13.97 4.88 -18.11
N ILE A 93 13.16 3.83 -18.12
CA ILE A 93 12.69 3.16 -16.90
C ILE A 93 13.87 2.49 -16.17
N LEU A 94 14.75 1.80 -16.90
CA LEU A 94 15.91 1.11 -16.35
C LEU A 94 16.88 2.08 -15.65
N VAL A 95 17.13 3.25 -16.27
CA VAL A 95 17.90 4.35 -15.66
C VAL A 95 17.22 4.83 -14.37
N GLY A 96 15.91 5.03 -14.40
CA GLY A 96 15.13 5.41 -13.21
C GLY A 96 15.23 4.37 -12.08
N VAL A 97 15.08 3.09 -12.40
CA VAL A 97 15.19 1.98 -11.44
C VAL A 97 16.58 1.95 -10.82
N THR A 98 17.62 2.03 -11.64
CA THR A 98 19.01 2.01 -11.19
C THR A 98 19.32 3.21 -10.28
N LYS A 99 18.80 4.39 -10.63
CA LYS A 99 18.93 5.60 -9.81
C LYS A 99 18.25 5.43 -8.45
N ASN A 100 16.98 5.02 -8.43
CA ASN A 100 16.24 4.82 -7.19
C ASN A 100 16.88 3.72 -6.32
N LEU A 101 17.43 2.67 -6.92
CA LEU A 101 18.18 1.64 -6.20
C LEU A 101 19.37 2.22 -5.45
N ASN A 102 20.20 3.01 -6.12
CA ASN A 102 21.42 3.55 -5.53
C ASN A 102 21.14 4.70 -4.54
N ASP A 103 20.23 5.60 -4.90
CA ASP A 103 20.01 6.84 -4.16
C ASP A 103 19.07 6.66 -2.96
N VAL A 104 18.11 5.73 -3.07
CA VAL A 104 17.02 5.57 -2.09
C VAL A 104 17.05 4.17 -1.48
N CYS A 105 16.88 3.12 -2.28
CA CYS A 105 16.63 1.80 -1.74
C CYS A 105 17.83 1.24 -0.98
N ASN A 106 19.03 1.21 -1.56
CA ASN A 106 20.20 0.65 -0.89
C ASN A 106 20.44 1.32 0.48
N ARG A 107 20.39 2.65 0.51
CA ARG A 107 20.52 3.43 1.76
C ARG A 107 19.43 3.11 2.77
N ALA A 108 18.17 3.08 2.34
CA ALA A 108 17.05 2.77 3.24
C ALA A 108 17.14 1.34 3.80
N PHE A 109 17.54 0.36 2.98
CA PHE A 109 17.73 -1.02 3.41
C PHE A 109 18.94 -1.17 4.34
N ASP A 110 20.03 -0.43 4.11
CA ASP A 110 21.17 -0.37 5.03
C ASP A 110 20.75 0.18 6.40
N ASP A 111 19.99 1.29 6.42
CA ASP A 111 19.46 1.90 7.64
C ASP A 111 18.54 0.94 8.41
N ILE A 112 17.65 0.23 7.69
CA ILE A 112 16.74 -0.77 8.27
C ILE A 112 17.54 -1.94 8.86
N TYR A 113 18.55 -2.43 8.14
CA TYR A 113 19.39 -3.54 8.57
C TYR A 113 20.16 -3.18 9.85
N GLU A 114 20.80 -2.02 9.89
CA GLU A 114 21.54 -1.56 11.06
C GLU A 114 20.63 -1.38 12.28
N LYS A 115 19.46 -0.77 12.08
CA LYS A 115 18.48 -0.58 13.15
C LYS A 115 17.95 -1.91 13.68
N GLY A 116 17.56 -2.83 12.80
CA GLY A 116 17.06 -4.14 13.17
C GLY A 116 18.10 -4.95 13.96
N TYR A 117 19.36 -4.90 13.53
CA TYR A 117 20.45 -5.57 14.24
C TYR A 117 20.64 -5.03 15.67
N LYS A 118 20.64 -3.70 15.85
CA LYS A 118 20.76 -3.07 17.17
C LYS A 118 19.58 -3.42 18.08
N GLU A 119 18.36 -3.39 17.55
CA GLU A 119 17.16 -3.75 18.31
C GLU A 119 17.20 -5.21 18.76
N GLN A 120 17.64 -6.13 17.90
CA GLN A 120 17.79 -7.54 18.24
C GLN A 120 18.85 -7.78 19.33
N LEU A 121 19.98 -7.07 19.26
CA LEU A 121 21.04 -7.15 20.27
C LEU A 121 20.53 -6.66 21.65
N LEU A 122 19.83 -5.52 21.68
CA LEU A 122 19.22 -5.00 22.91
C LEU A 122 18.13 -5.92 23.46
N ALA A 123 17.32 -6.53 22.59
CA ALA A 123 16.32 -7.51 23.00
C ALA A 123 16.96 -8.75 23.65
N LEU A 124 18.09 -9.22 23.10
CA LEU A 124 18.85 -10.33 23.66
C LEU A 124 19.45 -9.98 25.03
N GLU A 125 20.01 -8.79 25.19
CA GLU A 125 20.54 -8.32 26.49
C GLU A 125 19.43 -8.21 27.54
N ARG A 126 18.27 -7.63 27.19
CA ARG A 126 17.09 -7.57 28.06
C ARG A 126 16.62 -8.97 28.47
N ALA A 127 16.62 -9.94 27.55
CA ALA A 127 16.24 -11.31 27.85
C ALA A 127 17.20 -11.97 28.86
N LYS A 128 18.52 -11.75 28.73
CA LYS A 128 19.52 -12.24 29.70
C LYS A 128 19.32 -11.64 31.09
N VAL A 129 19.09 -10.32 31.18
CA VAL A 129 18.84 -9.65 32.47
C VAL A 129 17.58 -10.21 33.15
N ILE A 130 16.51 -10.43 32.38
CA ILE A 130 15.27 -11.04 32.90
C ILE A 130 15.53 -12.45 33.43
N GLU A 131 16.36 -13.24 32.74
CA GLU A 131 16.73 -14.59 33.18
C GLU A 131 17.55 -14.57 34.49
N GLU A 132 18.54 -13.68 34.58
CA GLU A 132 19.34 -13.52 35.80
C GLU A 132 18.49 -13.05 36.99
N MET A 133 17.57 -12.09 36.78
CA MET A 133 16.62 -11.68 37.81
C MET A 133 15.70 -12.82 38.26
N LYS A 134 15.30 -13.74 37.36
CA LYS A 134 14.54 -14.94 37.73
C LYS A 134 15.37 -15.89 38.61
N LYS A 135 16.66 -16.07 38.33
CA LYS A 135 17.56 -16.89 39.16
C LYS A 135 17.70 -16.33 40.58
N ILE A 136 17.86 -15.01 40.72
CA ILE A 136 17.92 -14.35 42.04
C ILE A 136 16.60 -14.57 42.81
N ARG A 137 15.45 -14.46 42.14
CA ARG A 137 14.14 -14.65 42.76
C ARG A 137 13.88 -16.09 43.22
N LEU A 138 14.53 -17.07 42.60
CA LEU A 138 14.47 -18.49 42.98
C LEU A 138 15.54 -18.90 44.00
N GLY A 139 16.65 -18.15 44.10
CA GLY A 139 17.74 -18.39 45.03
C GLY A 139 17.62 -17.67 46.39
N ALA A 140 16.65 -16.78 46.56
CA ALA A 140 16.38 -16.15 47.86
C ALA A 140 15.68 -17.15 48.80
N PRO A 141 16.28 -17.57 49.93
CA PRO A 141 15.54 -18.33 50.92
C PRO A 141 14.35 -17.50 51.39
N GLN A 142 13.14 -18.07 51.31
CA GLN A 142 11.99 -17.56 52.05
C GLN A 142 12.36 -17.56 53.53
N GLN A 143 12.87 -16.44 54.04
CA GLN A 143 12.72 -16.13 55.44
C GLN A 143 11.23 -15.85 55.63
N THR A 144 10.51 -16.85 56.15
CA THR A 144 9.23 -16.64 56.80
C THR A 144 9.41 -15.52 57.81
N PRO A 145 8.69 -14.39 57.69
CA PRO A 145 8.61 -13.47 58.81
C PRO A 145 7.78 -14.20 59.86
N THR A 146 8.44 -14.76 60.87
CA THR A 146 7.77 -15.13 62.13
C THR A 146 7.20 -13.83 62.68
N ARG A 147 5.92 -13.62 62.42
CA ARG A 147 5.16 -12.44 62.79
C ARG A 147 5.02 -12.41 64.30
N PHE A 148 5.95 -11.74 64.99
CA PHE A 148 5.60 -11.12 66.26
C PHE A 148 4.55 -10.05 65.96
N SER A 149 3.37 -10.24 66.56
CA SER A 149 2.25 -9.32 66.46
C SER A 149 2.64 -7.98 67.06
N VAL A 150 2.88 -6.98 66.21
CA VAL A 150 2.87 -5.57 66.59
C VAL A 150 2.00 -4.85 65.57
N GLN A 151 0.87 -4.33 66.04
CA GLN A 151 -0.06 -3.50 65.29
C GLN A 151 0.63 -2.19 64.91
N HIS A 152 0.82 -1.93 63.61
CA HIS A 152 0.89 -0.55 63.12
C HIS A 152 0.26 -0.45 61.72
N GLN A 153 -0.35 0.71 61.51
CA GLN A 153 -1.39 1.04 60.56
C GLN A 153 -0.90 1.04 59.10
N THR A 154 -1.75 0.56 58.19
CA THR A 154 -1.58 0.68 56.75
C THR A 154 -1.98 2.10 56.27
N PRO A 155 -1.16 2.78 55.45
CA PRO A 155 -1.61 3.94 54.69
C PRO A 155 -2.47 3.46 53.51
N SER A 156 -3.74 3.87 53.48
CA SER A 156 -4.67 3.56 52.40
C SER A 156 -4.41 4.45 51.18
N TRP A 157 -3.85 3.88 50.10
CA TRP A 157 -3.75 4.56 48.80
C TRP A 157 -4.61 3.90 47.69
N TRP A 158 -5.43 2.91 48.04
CA TRP A 158 -6.35 2.28 47.09
C TRP A 158 -7.79 2.67 47.44
N ASN A 159 -8.23 3.85 47.00
CA ASN A 159 -9.64 4.20 46.84
C ASN A 159 -9.76 5.47 45.97
N VAL A 160 -9.46 5.34 44.67
CA VAL A 160 -9.96 6.28 43.66
C VAL A 160 -10.77 5.46 42.65
N GLN A 161 -12.03 5.22 43.03
CA GLN A 161 -13.04 4.69 42.15
C GLN A 161 -13.69 5.91 41.47
N GLN A 162 -13.45 6.07 40.16
CA GLN A 162 -14.01 7.15 39.36
C GLN A 162 -15.55 7.06 39.38
N GLN A 163 -16.20 8.02 40.03
CA GLN A 163 -17.65 8.20 39.99
C GLN A 163 -18.05 9.13 38.86
N ILE A 164 -18.92 8.61 38.00
CA ILE A 164 -19.70 9.30 36.97
C ILE A 164 -20.61 10.36 37.62
N PRO A 165 -20.64 11.62 37.16
CA PRO A 165 -21.63 12.58 37.65
C PRO A 165 -22.98 12.39 36.93
N ARG A 166 -23.95 11.76 37.60
CA ARG A 166 -25.38 11.96 37.31
C ARG A 166 -25.91 13.02 38.27
N ARG A 167 -26.13 14.24 37.77
CA ARG A 167 -26.81 15.31 38.49
C ARG A 167 -28.31 15.20 38.25
N SER A 168 -29.08 15.00 39.32
CA SER A 168 -30.54 14.93 39.29
C SER A 168 -31.21 16.32 39.24
N SER A 169 -32.34 16.30 38.55
CA SER A 169 -33.44 17.24 38.38
C SER A 169 -33.68 18.34 39.43
N VAL A 170 -33.91 19.56 38.94
CA VAL A 170 -34.89 20.51 39.50
C VAL A 170 -35.67 21.13 38.34
N GLN A 171 -37.00 20.98 38.37
CA GLN A 171 -37.96 21.63 37.46
C GLN A 171 -38.17 23.10 37.85
N LYS A 172 -38.19 24.02 36.88
CA LYS A 172 -39.15 25.15 36.85
C LYS A 172 -39.21 25.85 35.48
N GLY A 173 -40.30 25.61 34.76
CA GLY A 173 -41.17 26.61 34.11
C GLY A 173 -40.62 27.59 33.06
N ASN A 174 -41.13 27.39 31.83
CA ASN A 174 -41.84 28.37 30.98
C ASN A 174 -41.20 28.72 29.61
N SER A 175 -41.87 28.19 28.56
CA SER A 175 -42.45 28.89 27.40
C SER A 175 -41.57 29.86 26.58
N ILE A 176 -41.34 29.54 25.30
CA ILE A 176 -42.08 30.10 24.15
C ILE A 176 -41.64 29.41 22.83
N ARG A 177 -42.64 29.35 21.95
CA ARG A 177 -42.87 28.76 20.62
C ARG A 177 -42.23 29.50 19.42
N SER A 178 -41.71 28.76 18.44
CA SER A 178 -41.85 28.91 16.95
C SER A 178 -40.90 27.91 16.26
N SER A 179 -41.29 26.86 15.51
CA SER A 179 -42.15 26.66 14.33
C SER A 179 -41.63 27.26 13.01
N PHE A 180 -41.76 26.44 11.95
CA PHE A 180 -41.51 26.64 10.50
C PHE A 180 -40.08 26.34 10.01
N ARG A 181 -39.84 25.57 8.93
CA ARG A 181 -40.67 24.71 8.06
C ARG A 181 -39.74 23.87 7.17
N GLN A 182 -40.22 22.70 6.75
CA GLN A 182 -39.65 21.83 5.70
C GLN A 182 -39.64 22.52 4.32
N SER A 183 -38.70 22.12 3.46
CA SER A 183 -38.85 22.13 2.00
C SER A 183 -37.99 21.02 1.39
N THR A 184 -38.62 20.11 0.64
CA THR A 184 -38.01 19.09 -0.23
C THR A 184 -37.88 19.64 -1.67
N PRO A 185 -37.61 18.83 -2.72
CA PRO A 185 -36.32 18.64 -3.35
C PRO A 185 -36.23 19.27 -4.77
N ILE A 186 -35.06 19.73 -5.20
CA ILE A 186 -34.85 20.15 -6.59
C ILE A 186 -34.30 18.98 -7.40
N LYS A 187 -35.12 18.49 -8.34
CA LYS A 187 -34.73 17.70 -9.51
C LYS A 187 -33.67 18.46 -10.31
N VAL A 188 -32.55 17.81 -10.62
CA VAL A 188 -31.72 18.16 -11.77
C VAL A 188 -31.55 16.91 -12.62
N SER A 189 -31.64 17.14 -13.92
CA SER A 189 -32.04 16.21 -14.97
C SER A 189 -30.98 15.17 -15.32
N ALA A 190 -31.48 14.07 -15.91
CA ALA A 190 -30.70 12.99 -16.51
C ALA A 190 -29.73 13.50 -17.60
N PRO A 191 -28.60 12.81 -17.83
CA PRO A 191 -27.82 12.98 -19.04
C PRO A 191 -28.64 12.50 -20.25
N GLN A 192 -28.60 13.32 -21.29
CA GLN A 192 -29.29 13.15 -22.55
C GLN A 192 -28.78 11.90 -23.28
N GLU A 193 -29.72 11.01 -23.62
CA GLU A 193 -29.54 9.85 -24.47
C GLU A 193 -29.04 10.28 -25.86
N TRP A 194 -27.86 9.80 -26.24
CA TRP A 194 -27.29 10.04 -27.57
C TRP A 194 -27.99 9.10 -28.57
N VAL A 195 -28.84 9.66 -29.41
CA VAL A 195 -29.44 8.98 -30.56
C VAL A 195 -28.54 9.16 -31.77
N PRO A 196 -28.01 8.11 -32.41
CA PRO A 196 -27.42 8.23 -33.73
C PRO A 196 -28.51 8.19 -34.81
N ALA A 197 -28.58 9.23 -35.64
CA ALA A 197 -29.34 9.23 -36.89
C ALA A 197 -28.52 8.56 -38.02
N PRO A 198 -29.18 8.06 -39.10
CA PRO A 198 -28.67 6.97 -39.93
C PRO A 198 -27.70 7.39 -41.05
N ALA A 199 -27.07 6.35 -41.59
CA ALA A 199 -26.07 6.27 -42.65
C ALA A 199 -26.14 7.30 -43.79
N VAL A 200 -24.94 7.70 -44.24
CA VAL A 200 -24.71 8.13 -45.63
C VAL A 200 -23.64 7.22 -46.22
N ASP A 201 -24.09 6.39 -47.16
CA ASP A 201 -23.28 5.68 -48.13
C ASP A 201 -22.42 6.66 -48.93
N GLU A 202 -21.11 6.43 -49.01
CA GLU A 202 -20.33 6.94 -50.14
C GLU A 202 -19.35 5.87 -50.67
N LYS A 203 -19.82 5.20 -51.73
CA LYS A 203 -19.00 4.50 -52.71
C LYS A 203 -17.89 5.43 -53.21
N ALA A 204 -16.64 5.04 -53.01
CA ALA A 204 -15.55 5.47 -53.89
C ALA A 204 -14.79 4.24 -54.40
N LYS A 205 -14.87 4.10 -55.71
CA LYS A 205 -14.36 3.05 -56.58
C LYS A 205 -13.02 3.55 -57.14
N ALA A 206 -11.92 2.84 -56.92
CA ALA A 206 -10.67 3.04 -57.67
C ALA A 206 -9.95 1.69 -57.77
N ALA A 207 -10.05 1.01 -58.91
CA ALA A 207 -9.09 1.09 -60.02
C ALA A 207 -7.74 0.45 -59.61
N HIS A 208 -7.58 -0.86 -59.79
CA HIS A 208 -7.04 -1.47 -61.02
C HIS A 208 -5.62 -0.97 -61.34
N TYR A 209 -4.61 -1.71 -60.88
CA TYR A 209 -3.27 -1.68 -61.47
C TYR A 209 -2.85 -3.10 -61.85
N LYS A 210 -2.97 -3.40 -63.15
CA LYS A 210 -2.20 -4.43 -63.85
C LYS A 210 -1.02 -3.73 -64.53
N LYS A 211 0.20 -4.19 -64.25
CA LYS A 211 1.41 -4.12 -65.08
C LYS A 211 2.35 -5.17 -64.47
N THR A 212 2.57 -6.34 -65.06
CA THR A 212 3.31 -6.63 -66.31
C THR A 212 4.72 -6.02 -66.33
N ALA A 213 5.70 -6.82 -65.94
CA ALA A 213 7.08 -6.88 -66.42
C ALA A 213 7.62 -8.23 -65.92
N VAL A 214 7.76 -9.26 -66.75
CA VAL A 214 8.92 -9.54 -67.60
C VAL A 214 10.22 -9.40 -66.80
N PHE A 215 10.70 -10.50 -66.23
CA PHE A 215 11.96 -11.17 -66.58
C PHE A 215 11.87 -12.63 -66.13
#